data_AF-V5HYU2-F1
#
_entry.id   AF-V5HYU2-F1
#
_cell.length_a   1.000
_cell.length_b   1.000
_cell.length_c   1.000
_cell.angle_alpha   90.00
_cell.angle_beta   90.00
_cell.angle_gamma   90.00
#
_symmetry.space_group_name_H-M   'P 1'
#
loop_
_entity.id
_entity.type
_entity.pdbx_description
1 polymer ?
#
loop_
_entity_poly.entity_id
_entity_poly.type
_entity_poly.pdbx_seq_one_letter_code
_entity_poly.pdbx_strand_id
1 'polypeptide(L)'
;STVSVNAAQVENVTYFMFSQQWSPGYCSGALQNKRCITENERNFWTIHGLWPSSNKSIQPEFCNTTMRYNATVLKPLEERMNLYWPSVTVSNFNIFWKHEWQKHGTCATMVPQLNGLLNFFNGTLNLYLHHNITE
;
A
#
# COMPACT_ATOMS: atom_id res chain seq x y z
N SER A 1 -27.13 3.47 10.12
CA SER A 1 -25.99 4.35 10.45
C SER A 1 -25.35 4.81 9.17
N THR A 2 -25.55 6.07 8.78
CA THR A 2 -24.94 6.67 7.58
C THR A 2 -23.45 6.83 7.84
N VAL A 3 -22.63 5.98 7.23
CA VAL A 3 -21.17 6.04 7.39
C VAL A 3 -20.63 7.01 6.35
N SER A 4 -19.95 8.05 6.82
CA SER A 4 -19.48 9.19 6.04
C SER A 4 -18.19 8.86 5.30
N VAL A 5 -18.22 9.02 3.97
CA VAL A 5 -17.02 9.32 3.19
C VAL A 5 -16.50 10.67 3.68
N ASN A 6 -15.23 10.76 4.08
CA ASN A 6 -14.64 12.06 4.38
C ASN A 6 -14.21 12.74 3.07
N ALA A 7 -15.19 13.28 2.34
CA ALA A 7 -14.97 13.96 1.05
C ALA A 7 -13.90 15.06 1.17
N ALA A 8 -13.84 15.76 2.30
CA ALA A 8 -12.83 16.79 2.56
C ALA A 8 -11.38 16.24 2.62
N GLN A 9 -11.17 14.97 3.01
CA GLN A 9 -9.83 14.36 2.94
C GLN A 9 -9.47 13.93 1.52
N VAL A 10 -10.43 13.39 0.77
CA VAL A 10 -10.25 13.04 -0.65
C VAL A 10 -9.92 14.28 -1.47
N GLU A 11 -10.61 15.39 -1.26
CA GLU A 11 -10.36 16.68 -1.94
C GLU A 11 -9.01 17.33 -1.57
N ASN A 12 -8.38 16.93 -0.47
CA ASN A 12 -7.09 17.46 -0.03
C ASN A 12 -5.88 16.70 -0.60
N VAL A 13 -6.09 15.64 -1.38
CA VAL A 13 -5.00 14.95 -2.08
C VAL A 13 -4.48 15.84 -3.21
N THR A 14 -3.20 16.16 -3.15
CA THR A 14 -2.51 17.01 -4.14
C THR A 14 -1.45 16.25 -4.95
N TYR A 15 -0.93 15.13 -4.41
CA TYR A 15 0.02 14.27 -5.10
C TYR A 15 -0.08 12.85 -4.54
N PHE A 16 0.61 11.91 -5.19
CA PHE A 16 0.76 10.54 -4.72
C PHE A 16 2.23 10.26 -4.46
N MET A 17 2.57 9.76 -3.27
CA MET A 17 3.90 9.19 -3.02
C MET A 17 3.86 7.69 -3.31
N PHE A 18 4.64 7.27 -4.28
CA PHE A 18 4.91 5.85 -4.49
C PHE A 18 6.17 5.46 -3.73
N SER A 19 5.99 4.69 -2.65
CA SER A 19 7.03 4.30 -1.73
C SER A 19 7.49 2.87 -2.01
N GLN A 20 8.79 2.72 -2.27
CA GLN A 20 9.46 1.43 -2.42
C GLN A 20 10.43 1.21 -1.26
N GLN A 21 10.64 -0.04 -0.85
CA GLN A 21 11.51 -0.42 0.26
C GLN A 21 12.58 -1.41 -0.17
N TRP A 22 13.77 -1.25 0.41
CA TRP A 22 14.91 -2.16 0.27
C TRP A 22 15.01 -3.01 1.54
N SER A 23 14.55 -4.26 1.48
CA SER A 23 14.45 -5.13 2.66
C SER A 23 15.78 -5.31 3.40
N PRO A 24 16.93 -5.57 2.73
CA PRO A 24 18.19 -5.76 3.44
C PRO A 24 18.63 -4.52 4.22
N GLY A 25 18.42 -3.31 3.68
CA GLY A 25 18.73 -2.07 4.38
C GLY A 25 17.76 -1.76 5.52
N TYR A 26 16.48 -2.12 5.36
CA TYR A 26 15.50 -2.02 6.45
C TYR A 26 15.84 -2.99 7.60
N CYS A 27 16.27 -4.21 7.28
CA CYS A 27 16.51 -5.29 8.23
C CYS A 27 17.93 -5.29 8.83
N SER A 28 18.88 -4.52 8.29
CA SER A 28 20.26 -4.45 8.81
C SER A 28 20.38 -3.78 10.19
N GLY A 29 19.34 -3.10 10.68
CA GLY A 29 19.33 -2.50 12.02
C GLY A 29 19.23 -3.55 13.14
N ALA A 30 19.97 -3.38 14.23
CA ALA A 30 20.05 -4.37 15.33
C ALA A 30 18.70 -4.70 16.00
N LEU A 31 17.75 -3.75 16.00
CA LEU A 31 16.39 -3.98 16.51
C LEU A 31 15.45 -4.55 15.44
N GLN A 32 15.70 -4.21 14.17
CA GLN A 32 14.93 -4.60 13.01
C GLN A 32 15.22 -6.04 12.61
N ASN A 33 16.48 -6.49 12.72
CA ASN A 33 16.87 -7.87 12.46
C ASN A 33 16.08 -8.88 13.32
N LYS A 34 15.72 -8.51 14.56
CA LYS A 34 14.86 -9.36 15.42
C LYS A 34 13.37 -9.35 15.04
N ARG A 35 12.93 -8.40 14.23
CA ARG A 35 11.53 -8.22 13.80
C ARG A 35 11.29 -8.62 12.35
N CYS A 36 12.35 -8.62 11.54
CA CYS A 36 12.28 -9.05 10.16
C CYS A 36 12.10 -10.57 10.07
N ILE A 37 11.37 -10.99 9.05
CA ILE A 37 11.19 -12.39 8.68
C ILE A 37 12.06 -12.61 7.45
N THR A 38 13.16 -13.34 7.62
CA THR A 38 14.20 -13.51 6.60
C THR A 38 13.64 -14.05 5.28
N GLU A 39 12.65 -14.96 5.33
CA GLU A 39 12.02 -15.56 4.15
C GLU A 39 11.22 -14.53 3.31
N ASN A 40 10.85 -13.40 3.94
CA ASN A 40 10.11 -12.32 3.29
C ASN A 40 11.04 -11.25 2.70
N GLU A 41 12.33 -11.29 2.99
CA GLU A 41 13.29 -10.37 2.40
C GLU A 41 13.41 -10.60 0.89
N ARG A 42 13.70 -9.52 0.17
CA ARG A 42 13.91 -9.52 -1.28
C ARG A 42 15.18 -8.73 -1.55
N ASN A 43 16.03 -9.26 -2.42
CA ASN A 43 17.24 -8.57 -2.89
C ASN A 43 16.93 -7.65 -4.08
N PHE A 44 15.71 -7.11 -4.13
CA PHE A 44 15.21 -6.12 -5.08
C PHE A 44 14.25 -5.18 -4.34
N TRP A 45 14.04 -3.98 -4.88
CA TRP A 45 13.10 -3.02 -4.29
C TRP A 45 11.68 -3.55 -4.38
N THR A 46 10.96 -3.55 -3.27
CA THR A 46 9.54 -3.95 -3.20
C THR A 46 8.65 -2.76 -2.92
N ILE A 47 7.37 -2.87 -3.26
CA ILE A 47 6.36 -1.87 -2.92
C ILE A 47 6.20 -1.84 -1.40
N HIS A 48 6.29 -0.64 -0.82
CA HIS A 48 5.76 -0.38 0.51
C HIS A 48 4.31 0.10 0.40
N GLY A 49 4.06 1.09 -0.44
CA GLY A 49 2.71 1.55 -0.69
C GLY A 49 2.58 2.72 -1.66
N LEU A 50 1.33 3.03 -1.99
CA LEU A 50 0.94 4.21 -2.76
C LEU A 50 0.08 5.11 -1.87
N TRP A 51 0.59 6.31 -1.58
CA TRP A 51 0.03 7.17 -0.54
C TRP A 51 -0.50 8.47 -1.15
N PRO A 52 -1.82 8.61 -1.31
CA PRO A 52 -2.43 9.91 -1.55
C PRO A 52 -1.96 10.89 -0.46
N SER A 53 -1.41 12.01 -0.87
CA SER A 53 -0.69 12.93 0.01
C SER A 53 -1.09 14.38 -0.24
N SER A 54 -0.94 15.21 0.78
CA SER A 54 -1.24 16.64 0.72
C SER A 54 0.01 17.48 0.93
N ASN A 55 0.15 18.56 0.15
CA ASN A 55 1.12 19.63 0.39
C ASN A 55 0.76 20.48 1.63
N LYS A 56 -0.42 20.26 2.21
CA LYS A 56 -0.84 20.86 3.49
C LYS A 56 -0.30 20.04 4.66
N SER A 57 -0.46 20.53 5.88
CA SER A 57 0.06 19.88 7.09
C SER A 57 -0.57 18.52 7.42
N ILE A 58 -1.79 18.24 6.95
CA ILE A 58 -2.54 17.02 7.30
C ILE A 58 -2.56 16.08 6.09
N GLN A 59 -1.98 14.89 6.26
CA GLN A 59 -2.06 13.83 5.27
C GLN A 59 -3.45 13.16 5.30
N PRO A 60 -4.05 12.86 4.13
CA PRO A 60 -5.31 12.17 4.07
C PRO A 60 -5.11 10.69 4.42
N GLU A 61 -5.78 10.26 5.48
CA GLU A 61 -5.70 8.89 5.98
C GLU A 61 -7.09 8.41 6.41
N PHE A 62 -7.38 7.13 6.19
CA PHE A 62 -8.64 6.49 6.61
C PHE A 62 -9.92 7.16 6.07
N CYS A 63 -9.87 7.67 4.83
CA CYS A 63 -10.90 8.53 4.25
C CYS A 63 -12.29 7.88 4.11
N ASN A 64 -12.38 6.55 4.07
CA ASN A 64 -13.68 5.86 4.02
C ASN A 64 -13.68 4.49 4.73
N THR A 65 -14.25 4.44 5.92
CA THR A 65 -14.33 3.21 6.74
C THR A 65 -15.39 2.21 6.27
N THR A 66 -16.27 2.57 5.32
CA THR A 66 -17.19 1.62 4.67
C THR A 66 -16.51 0.71 3.68
N MET A 67 -15.41 1.17 3.09
CA MET A 67 -14.67 0.44 2.07
C MET A 67 -13.79 -0.63 2.74
N ARG A 68 -14.42 -1.74 3.11
CA ARG A 68 -13.75 -2.82 3.85
C ARG A 68 -12.75 -3.57 2.96
N TYR A 69 -11.65 -3.97 3.56
CA TYR A 69 -10.69 -4.89 2.95
C TYR A 69 -11.32 -6.29 2.81
N ASN A 70 -11.17 -6.90 1.63
CA ASN A 70 -11.59 -8.27 1.36
C ASN A 70 -10.51 -8.99 0.53
N ALA A 71 -9.77 -9.89 1.16
CA ALA A 71 -8.69 -10.65 0.52
C ALA A 71 -9.15 -11.43 -0.71
N THR A 72 -10.39 -11.94 -0.72
CA THR A 72 -10.92 -12.74 -1.83
C THR A 72 -10.97 -11.95 -3.15
N VAL A 73 -11.18 -10.62 -3.07
CA VAL A 73 -11.18 -9.73 -4.24
C VAL A 73 -9.78 -9.64 -4.86
N LEU A 74 -8.73 -9.84 -4.06
CA LEU A 74 -7.33 -9.73 -4.48
C LEU A 74 -6.73 -11.04 -5.00
N LYS A 75 -7.49 -12.15 -5.01
CA LYS A 75 -7.02 -13.44 -5.56
C LYS A 75 -6.36 -13.34 -6.94
N PRO A 76 -6.88 -12.55 -7.92
CA PRO A 76 -6.24 -12.40 -9.22
C PRO A 76 -4.87 -11.71 -9.18
N LEU A 77 -4.52 -11.04 -8.08
CA LEU A 77 -3.27 -10.29 -7.90
C LEU A 77 -2.30 -10.98 -6.92
N GLU A 78 -2.76 -12.02 -6.22
CA GLU A 78 -2.08 -12.57 -5.04
C GLU A 78 -0.62 -12.97 -5.30
N GLU A 79 -0.34 -13.64 -6.43
CA GLU A 79 1.02 -14.00 -6.81
C GLU A 79 1.94 -12.78 -6.97
N ARG A 80 1.49 -11.76 -7.71
CA ARG A 80 2.23 -10.51 -7.93
C ARG A 80 2.40 -9.74 -6.62
N MET A 81 1.38 -9.73 -5.76
CA MET A 81 1.44 -9.06 -4.46
C MET A 81 2.41 -9.76 -3.49
N ASN A 82 2.42 -11.09 -3.46
CA ASN A 82 3.37 -11.87 -2.65
C ASN A 82 4.83 -11.65 -3.08
N LEU A 83 5.05 -11.43 -4.38
CA LEU A 83 6.39 -11.21 -4.93
C LEU A 83 6.86 -9.77 -4.72
N TYR A 84 6.05 -8.79 -5.12
CA TYR A 84 6.46 -7.39 -5.24
C TYR A 84 5.97 -6.49 -4.10
N TRP A 85 5.01 -6.92 -3.29
CA TRP A 85 4.48 -6.15 -2.17
C TRP A 85 4.45 -6.95 -0.84
N PRO A 86 5.51 -7.70 -0.48
CA PRO A 86 5.53 -8.47 0.77
C PRO A 86 5.63 -7.55 2.00
N SER A 87 5.21 -8.07 3.15
CA SER A 87 5.60 -7.51 4.44
C SER A 87 6.90 -8.12 4.91
N VAL A 88 7.86 -7.30 5.30
CA VAL A 88 9.14 -7.78 5.85
C VAL A 88 9.05 -8.15 7.34
N THR A 89 8.00 -7.75 8.05
CA THR A 89 7.85 -7.96 9.51
C THR A 89 6.64 -8.79 9.92
N VAL A 90 5.72 -9.09 8.99
CA VAL A 90 4.48 -9.83 9.28
C VAL A 90 4.36 -11.00 8.31
N SER A 91 4.13 -12.21 8.85
CA SER A 91 4.02 -13.43 8.05
C SER A 91 2.77 -13.46 7.18
N ASN A 92 1.65 -12.93 7.70
CA ASN A 92 0.41 -12.79 6.93
C ASN A 92 0.35 -11.43 6.24
N PHE A 93 0.70 -11.38 4.96
CA PHE A 93 0.74 -10.15 4.16
C PHE A 93 -0.62 -9.46 4.04
N ASN A 94 -1.73 -10.19 4.18
CA ASN A 94 -3.06 -9.57 4.20
C ASN A 94 -3.24 -8.55 5.33
N ILE A 95 -2.52 -8.70 6.45
CA ILE A 95 -2.54 -7.72 7.53
C ILE A 95 -1.92 -6.40 7.05
N PHE A 96 -0.81 -6.48 6.34
CA PHE A 96 -0.11 -5.34 5.77
C PHE A 96 -0.92 -4.68 4.65
N TRP A 97 -1.42 -5.46 3.69
CA TRP A 97 -2.25 -4.93 2.60
C TRP A 97 -3.55 -4.32 3.11
N LYS A 98 -4.16 -4.91 4.15
CA LYS A 98 -5.31 -4.31 4.82
C LYS A 98 -4.97 -2.95 5.42
N HIS A 99 -3.81 -2.81 6.05
CA HIS A 99 -3.34 -1.51 6.58
C HIS A 99 -3.20 -0.48 5.46
N GLU A 100 -2.45 -0.81 4.40
CA GLU A 100 -2.24 0.09 3.26
C GLU A 100 -3.55 0.50 2.59
N TRP A 101 -4.49 -0.45 2.42
CA TRP A 101 -5.81 -0.14 1.87
C TRP A 101 -6.60 0.81 2.78
N GLN A 102 -6.77 0.43 4.05
CA GLN A 102 -7.62 1.19 4.96
C GLN A 102 -7.07 2.59 5.18
N LYS A 103 -5.76 2.71 5.39
CA LYS A 103 -5.09 3.97 5.67
C LYS A 103 -4.96 4.85 4.43
N HIS A 104 -4.53 4.29 3.29
CA HIS A 104 -4.16 5.06 2.10
C HIS A 104 -5.10 4.82 0.91
N GLY A 105 -5.40 3.57 0.58
CA GLY A 105 -6.22 3.23 -0.59
C GLY A 105 -7.64 3.80 -0.57
N THR A 106 -8.26 3.91 0.61
CA THR A 106 -9.58 4.56 0.76
C THR A 106 -9.58 6.05 0.42
N CYS A 107 -8.39 6.67 0.34
CA CYS A 107 -8.18 8.07 -0.03
C CYS A 107 -7.81 8.25 -1.51
N ALA A 108 -7.74 7.18 -2.32
CA ALA A 108 -7.33 7.24 -3.73
C ALA A 108 -8.51 7.27 -4.71
N THR A 109 -9.75 7.35 -4.21
CA THR A 109 -10.98 7.11 -4.99
C THR A 109 -11.31 8.19 -6.03
N MET A 110 -10.68 9.37 -5.93
CA MET A 110 -10.82 10.44 -6.93
C MET A 110 -10.13 10.10 -8.26
N VAL A 111 -9.17 9.15 -8.26
CA VAL A 111 -8.52 8.68 -9.48
C VAL A 111 -9.30 7.46 -9.98
N PRO A 112 -9.98 7.53 -11.14
CA PRO A 112 -10.83 6.44 -11.62
C PRO A 112 -10.12 5.08 -11.70
N GLN A 113 -8.84 5.08 -12.07
CA GLN A 113 -7.99 3.90 -12.20
C GLN A 113 -7.61 3.27 -10.86
N LEU A 114 -7.74 4.01 -9.75
CA LEU A 114 -7.46 3.54 -8.39
C LEU A 114 -8.73 3.37 -7.54
N ASN A 115 -9.90 3.72 -8.09
CA ASN A 115 -11.15 3.67 -7.35
C ASN A 115 -11.57 2.21 -7.12
N GLY A 116 -11.51 1.78 -5.86
CA GLY A 116 -11.89 0.44 -5.41
C GLY A 116 -10.68 -0.43 -5.08
N LEU A 117 -10.91 -1.43 -4.23
CA LEU A 117 -9.86 -2.27 -3.64
C LEU A 117 -8.99 -2.94 -4.72
N LEU A 118 -9.59 -3.64 -5.68
CA LEU A 118 -8.86 -4.32 -6.75
C LEU A 118 -8.06 -3.33 -7.60
N ASN A 119 -8.68 -2.20 -7.95
CA ASN A 119 -8.11 -1.19 -8.83
C ASN A 119 -6.90 -0.50 -8.17
N PHE A 120 -6.99 -0.17 -6.88
CA PHE A 120 -5.87 0.40 -6.13
C PHE A 120 -4.65 -0.52 -6.13
N PHE A 121 -4.83 -1.81 -5.81
CA PHE A 121 -3.72 -2.76 -5.78
C PHE A 121 -3.18 -3.06 -7.19
N ASN A 122 -4.05 -3.29 -8.18
CA ASN A 122 -3.61 -3.55 -9.55
C ASN A 122 -2.91 -2.33 -10.18
N GLY A 123 -3.44 -1.13 -9.95
CA GLY A 123 -2.85 0.12 -10.42
C GLY A 123 -1.47 0.37 -9.81
N THR A 124 -1.32 0.14 -8.50
CA THR A 124 -0.02 0.28 -7.83
C THR A 124 0.99 -0.77 -8.31
N LEU A 125 0.56 -2.02 -8.52
CA LEU A 125 1.41 -3.04 -9.14
C LEU A 125 1.85 -2.64 -10.55
N ASN A 126 0.95 -2.10 -11.36
CA ASN A 126 1.29 -1.63 -12.70
C ASN A 126 2.27 -0.46 -12.66
N LEU A 127 2.13 0.46 -11.70
CA LEU A 127 3.07 1.55 -11.47
C LEU A 127 4.47 1.01 -11.12
N TYR A 128 4.55 0.02 -10.23
CA TYR A 128 5.79 -0.66 -9.89
C TYR A 128 6.46 -1.29 -11.12
N LEU A 129 5.71 -2.05 -11.92
CA LEU A 129 6.24 -2.73 -13.09
C LEU A 129 6.74 -1.76 -14.19
N HIS A 130 6.23 -0.54 -14.23
CA HIS A 130 6.71 0.51 -15.16
C HIS A 130 7.90 1.32 -14.59
N HIS A 131 8.10 1.33 -13.27
CA HIS A 131 9.11 2.12 -12.58
C HIS A 131 9.93 1.26 -11.61
N ASN A 132 10.35 0.08 -12.06
CA ASN A 132 11.17 -0.81 -11.28
C ASN A 132 12.58 -0.22 -11.16
N ILE A 133 12.95 0.21 -9.95
CA ILE A 133 14.23 0.87 -9.65
C ILE A 133 15.36 -0.12 -9.32
N THR A 134 15.08 -1.41 -9.42
CA THR A 134 16.11 -2.46 -9.27
C THR A 134 16.93 -2.63 -10.54
N GLU A 135 16.35 -2.29 -11.69
CA GLU A 135 17.00 -2.34 -13.02
C GLU A 135 17.52 -0.96 -13.45
#